data_AF-A0A963VQM0-F1
#
_entry.id   AF-A0A963VQM0-F1
#
_cell.length_a   1.000
_cell.length_b   1.000
_cell.length_c   1.000
_cell.angle_alpha   90.00
_cell.angle_beta   90.00
_cell.angle_gamma   90.00
#
_symmetry.space_group_name_H-M   'P 1'
#
loop_
_entity.id
_entity.type
_entity.pdbx_description
1 polymer ?
#
loop_
_entity_poly.entity_id
_entity_poly.type
_entity_poly.pdbx_seq_one_letter_code
_entity_poly.pdbx_strand_id
1 'polypeptide(L)' 'RNRDVMGATNPADAAEGTIRKSFAESIDANSVHGSDSDENAAIEIAFFFKPEEIVG' A
#
# COMPACT_ATOMS: atom_id res chain seq x y z
N ARG A 1 -7.88 4.40 6.04
CA ARG A 1 -7.39 3.44 7.06
C ARG A 1 -6.11 2.73 6.63
N ASN A 2 -6.11 1.88 5.60
CA ASN A 2 -4.90 1.11 5.22
C ASN A 2 -3.77 2.02 4.69
N ARG A 3 -4.11 3.01 3.87
CA ARG A 3 -3.19 4.05 3.39
C ARG A 3 -2.52 4.84 4.52
N ASP A 4 -3.26 5.08 5.61
CA ASP A 4 -2.76 5.84 6.76
C ASP A 4 -1.66 5.05 7.50
N VAL A 5 -1.78 3.73 7.57
CA VAL A 5 -0.77 2.83 8.15
C VAL A 5 0.50 2.82 7.30
N MET A 6 0.36 2.86 5.96
CA MET A 6 1.50 2.86 5.05
C MET A 6 2.30 4.16 5.12
N GLY A 7 1.62 5.31 5.22
CA GLY A 7 2.24 6.64 5.17
C GLY A 7 2.37 7.21 3.76
N ALA A 8 2.86 8.45 3.66
CA ALA A 8 3.04 9.15 2.39
C ALA A 8 3.95 8.35 1.42
N THR A 9 3.72 8.48 0.11
CA THR A 9 4.47 7.74 -0.91
C THR A 9 5.97 8.00 -0.85
N ASN A 10 6.36 9.27 -0.63
CA ASN A 10 7.74 9.64 -0.36
C ASN A 10 8.03 9.44 1.15
N PRO A 11 8.99 8.57 1.53
CA PRO A 11 9.33 8.31 2.93
C PRO A 11 9.78 9.56 3.72
N ALA A 12 10.35 10.55 3.02
CA ALA A 12 10.75 11.82 3.64
C ALA A 12 9.54 12.55 4.24
N ASP A 13 8.39 12.45 3.58
CA ASP A 13 7.12 13.12 3.94
C ASP A 13 6.21 12.23 4.81
N ALA A 14 6.60 10.98 5.06
CA ALA A 14 5.82 10.05 5.86
C ALA A 14 5.90 10.38 7.36
N ALA A 15 4.76 10.33 8.04
CA ALA A 15 4.66 10.55 9.48
C ALA A 15 5.36 9.43 10.28
N GLU A 16 5.87 9.77 11.46
CA GLU A 16 6.46 8.80 12.39
C GLU A 16 5.46 7.69 12.75
N GLY A 17 5.95 6.46 12.84
CA GLY A 17 5.14 5.27 13.13
C GLY A 17 4.45 4.64 11.92
N THR A 18 4.54 5.23 10.74
CA THR A 18 4.06 4.61 9.49
C THR A 18 5.09 3.65 8.90
N ILE A 19 4.65 2.64 8.13
CA ILE A 19 5.53 1.63 7.53
C ILE A 19 6.63 2.28 6.69
N ARG A 20 6.27 3.23 5.82
CA ARG A 20 7.24 3.91 4.94
C ARG A 20 8.24 4.74 5.73
N LYS A 21 7.85 5.37 6.83
CA LYS A 21 8.81 6.12 7.65
C LYS A 21 9.83 5.22 8.33
N SER A 22 9.42 4.02 8.72
CA SER A 22 10.26 3.08 9.45
C SER A 22 11.15 2.21 8.55
N PHE A 23 10.72 1.88 7.33
CA PHE A 23 11.32 0.78 6.57
C PHE A 23 11.66 1.09 5.11
N ALA A 24 11.27 2.26 4.57
CA ALA A 24 11.57 2.59 3.19
C ALA A 24 12.98 3.15 3.00
N GLU A 25 13.63 2.75 1.91
CA GLU A 25 14.97 3.24 1.56
C GLU A 25 14.91 4.53 0.73
N SER A 26 13.95 4.63 -0.19
CA SER A 26 13.80 5.77 -1.10
C SER A 26 12.37 5.85 -1.65
N ILE A 27 12.09 6.86 -2.50
CA ILE A 27 10.80 6.98 -3.20
C ILE A 27 10.53 5.80 -4.15
N ASP A 28 11.58 5.28 -4.79
CA ASP A 28 11.50 4.15 -5.73
C ASP A 28 11.46 2.79 -4.98
N ALA A 29 11.97 2.75 -3.75
CA ALA A 29 12.02 1.57 -2.88
C ALA A 29 11.29 1.83 -1.56
N ASN A 30 9.97 2.09 -1.64
CA ASN A 30 9.15 2.51 -0.49
C ASN A 30 8.44 1.38 0.27
N SER A 31 8.97 0.16 0.19
CA SER A 31 8.59 -1.06 0.95
C SER A 31 7.22 -1.66 0.68
N VAL A 32 6.15 -0.86 0.51
CA VAL A 32 4.77 -1.36 0.43
C VAL A 32 3.92 -0.61 -0.59
N HIS A 33 3.04 -1.35 -1.27
CA HIS A 33 1.97 -0.85 -2.12
C HIS A 33 0.61 -0.98 -1.42
N GLY A 34 -0.34 -0.14 -1.84
CA GLY A 34 -1.74 -0.28 -1.47
C GLY A 34 -2.62 0.62 -2.31
N SER A 35 -3.75 0.07 -2.74
CA SER A 35 -4.74 0.74 -3.57
C SER A 35 -5.16 2.08 -2.97
N ASP A 36 -5.30 3.08 -3.81
CA ASP A 36 -5.58 4.47 -3.42
C ASP A 36 -7.07 4.82 -3.37
N SER A 37 -7.93 3.94 -3.90
CA SER A 37 -9.38 4.12 -4.02
C SER A 37 -10.07 2.76 -4.08
N ASP A 38 -11.38 2.74 -3.83
CA ASP A 38 -12.18 1.52 -3.90
C ASP A 38 -12.24 0.96 -5.34
N GLU A 39 -12.24 1.85 -6.34
CA GLU A 39 -12.19 1.48 -7.76
C GLU A 39 -10.87 0.77 -8.10
N ASN A 40 -9.73 1.37 -7.76
CA ASN A 40 -8.43 0.75 -7.99
C ASN A 40 -8.25 -0.52 -7.15
N ALA A 41 -8.83 -0.58 -5.94
CA ALA A 41 -8.82 -1.80 -5.15
C ALA A 41 -9.53 -2.95 -5.88
N ALA A 42 -10.71 -2.71 -6.45
CA ALA A 42 -11.43 -3.73 -7.21
C ALA A 42 -10.64 -4.20 -8.44
N ILE A 43 -10.00 -3.28 -9.17
CA ILE A 43 -9.16 -3.59 -10.33
C ILE A 43 -7.93 -4.40 -9.93
N GLU A 44 -7.19 -3.94 -8.92
CA GLU A 44 -5.97 -4.60 -8.45
C GLU A 44 -6.27 -5.99 -7.87
N ILE A 45 -7.32 -6.15 -7.07
CA ILE A 45 -7.72 -7.45 -6.52
C ILE A 45 -8.00 -8.45 -7.65
N ALA A 46 -8.78 -8.05 -8.66
CA ALA A 46 -9.08 -8.91 -9.80
C ALA A 46 -7.86 -9.20 -10.70
N PHE A 47 -6.87 -8.32 -10.70
CA PHE A 47 -5.61 -8.51 -11.42
C PHE A 47 -4.68 -9.50 -10.71
N PHE A 48 -4.53 -9.39 -9.39
CA PHE A 48 -3.57 -10.18 -8.62
C PHE A 48 -4.10 -11.53 -8.15
N PHE A 49 -5.41 -11.66 -7.94
CA PHE A 49 -6.02 -12.86 -7.38
C PHE A 49 -7.15 -13.38 -8.25
N LYS A 50 -7.22 -14.71 -8.36
CA LYS A 50 -8.42 -15.40 -8.87
C LYS A 50 -9.51 -15.42 -7.80
N PRO A 51 -10.80 -15.51 -8.19
CA PRO A 51 -11.89 -15.61 -7.24
C PRO A 51 -11.72 -16.74 -6.22
N GLU A 52 -11.13 -17.87 -6.61
CA GLU A 52 -10.94 -19.03 -5.72
C GLU A 52 -9.79 -18.86 -4.70
N GLU A 53 -8.92 -17.87 -4.88
CA GLU A 53 -7.82 -17.56 -3.95
C GLU A 53 -8.26 -16.68 -2.79
N ILE A 54 -9.43 -16.05 -2.90
CA ILE A 54 -10.02 -15.21 -1.85
C ILE A 54 -10.96 -16.07 -1.00
N VAL A 55 -10.52 -16.38 0.21
CA VAL A 55 -11.26 -17.21 1.18
C VAL A 55 -11.80 -16.37 2.34
N GLY A 56 -12.97 -16.73 2.85
CA GLY A 56 -13.67 -16.05 3.96
C GLY A 56 -15.17 -16.00 3.73
#